data_AF-A0AAX2G7M6-F1
#
_entry.id   AF-A0AAX2G7M6-F1
#
_cell.length_a   1.000
_cell.length_b   1.000
_cell.length_c   1.000
_cell.angle_alpha   90.00
_cell.angle_beta   90.00
_cell.angle_gamma   90.00
#
_symmetry.space_group_name_H-M   'P 1'
#
loop_
_entity.id
_entity.type
_entity.pdbx_description
1 polymer ?
#
loop_
_entity_poly.entity_id
_entity_poly.type
_entity_poly.pdbx_seq_one_letter_code
_entity_poly.pdbx_strand_id
1 'polypeptide(L)'
;MPDGSVVRSGTNYSGKLQEAHDASKASIQSRISNLESGGVKGTGETPKGYYQDVNGKWHRPDGGYASNKEVGLPEPSSITKRLEYMENTPGKGSKTGKEVMERMENEIPPKIRTTRDGEIEFMASDNKWYPIDQADMAHLTDAVSWWNSTGRYYGAKSPEVREWMLDSNNYVLDHYRLNRSAGAKLNETYLSPNK
;
A
#
# COMPACT_ATOMS: atom_id res chain seq x y z
N MET A 1 -3.44 70.60 -3.75
CA MET A 1 -3.62 69.36 -2.97
C MET A 1 -4.29 68.35 -3.90
N PRO A 2 -3.78 67.10 -4.06
CA PRO A 2 -3.97 66.28 -5.25
C PRO A 2 -5.23 65.39 -5.23
N ASP A 3 -5.76 65.15 -6.42
CA ASP A 3 -6.83 64.22 -6.82
C ASP A 3 -6.38 62.75 -6.63
N GLY A 4 -7.13 62.00 -5.82
CA GLY A 4 -6.90 60.59 -5.51
C GLY A 4 -7.76 59.67 -6.37
N SER A 5 -7.40 59.48 -7.63
CA SER A 5 -7.97 58.41 -8.47
C SER A 5 -7.28 57.08 -8.17
N VAL A 6 -7.92 56.24 -7.35
CA VAL A 6 -7.49 54.85 -7.10
C VAL A 6 -7.98 53.98 -8.26
N VAL A 7 -7.06 53.58 -9.14
CA VAL A 7 -7.28 52.57 -10.18
C VAL A 7 -7.53 51.22 -9.50
N ARG A 8 -8.79 50.76 -9.46
CA ARG A 8 -9.13 49.39 -9.05
C ARG A 8 -8.70 48.42 -10.15
N SER A 9 -7.51 47.83 -10.00
CA SER A 9 -7.11 46.67 -10.80
C SER A 9 -7.99 45.48 -10.42
N GLY A 10 -9.07 45.28 -11.18
CA GLY A 10 -9.98 44.15 -11.02
C GLY A 10 -9.26 42.86 -11.39
N THR A 11 -8.95 42.02 -10.41
CA THR A 11 -8.51 40.66 -10.66
C THR A 11 -9.70 39.90 -11.26
N ASN A 12 -9.59 39.51 -12.53
CA ASN A 12 -10.58 38.69 -13.24
C ASN A 12 -10.61 37.27 -12.66
N TYR A 13 -11.23 37.10 -11.50
CA TYR A 13 -11.45 35.81 -10.84
C TYR A 13 -12.32 34.86 -11.68
N SER A 14 -13.25 35.40 -12.47
CA SER A 14 -14.17 34.61 -13.30
C SER A 14 -13.45 33.80 -14.40
N GLY A 15 -12.48 34.43 -15.10
CA GLY A 15 -11.70 33.75 -16.14
C GLY A 15 -10.79 32.65 -15.59
N LYS A 16 -10.16 32.89 -14.44
CA LYS A 16 -9.28 31.90 -13.78
C LYS A 16 -10.06 30.69 -13.24
N LEU A 17 -11.30 30.90 -12.80
CA LEU A 17 -12.15 29.81 -12.32
C LEU A 17 -12.62 28.93 -13.49
N GLN A 18 -12.95 29.53 -14.63
CA GLN A 18 -13.32 28.81 -15.85
C GLN A 18 -12.16 27.98 -16.40
N GLU A 19 -10.96 28.56 -16.46
CA GLU A 19 -9.75 27.88 -16.92
C GLU A 19 -9.35 26.72 -16.00
N ALA A 20 -9.45 26.90 -14.67
CA ALA A 20 -9.23 25.82 -13.72
C ALA A 20 -10.28 24.71 -13.83
N HIS A 21 -11.54 25.07 -14.07
CA HIS A 21 -12.63 24.11 -14.26
C HIS A 21 -12.48 23.32 -15.57
N ASP A 22 -12.08 23.96 -16.65
CA ASP A 22 -11.85 23.31 -17.95
C ASP A 22 -10.59 22.44 -17.93
N ALA A 23 -9.53 22.88 -17.24
CA ALA A 23 -8.35 22.06 -16.97
C ALA A 23 -8.70 20.82 -16.11
N SER A 24 -9.59 20.97 -15.13
CA SER A 24 -10.06 19.85 -14.30
C SER A 24 -10.90 18.87 -15.12
N LYS A 25 -11.77 19.36 -16.01
CA LYS A 25 -12.51 18.53 -16.97
C LYS A 25 -11.60 17.79 -17.94
N ALA A 26 -10.58 18.46 -18.48
CA ALA A 26 -9.61 17.84 -19.38
C ALA A 26 -8.75 16.78 -18.67
N SER A 27 -8.39 17.00 -17.40
CA SER A 27 -7.67 16.03 -16.56
C SER A 27 -8.52 14.81 -16.22
N ILE A 28 -9.83 15.00 -15.97
CA ILE A 28 -10.77 13.90 -15.76
C ILE A 28 -10.99 13.13 -17.05
N GLN A 29 -11.16 13.81 -18.19
CA GLN A 29 -11.31 13.17 -19.50
C GLN A 29 -10.05 12.41 -19.92
N SER A 30 -8.85 12.93 -19.64
CA SER A 30 -7.59 12.20 -19.91
C SER A 30 -7.42 11.00 -18.99
N ARG A 31 -7.88 11.08 -17.74
CA ARG A 31 -7.93 9.92 -16.82
C ARG A 31 -8.93 8.87 -17.28
N ILE A 32 -10.09 9.27 -17.82
CA ILE A 32 -11.09 8.35 -18.39
C ILE A 32 -10.55 7.71 -19.67
N SER A 33 -9.94 8.45 -20.59
CA SER A 33 -9.30 7.88 -21.78
C SER A 33 -8.11 6.97 -21.45
N ASN A 34 -7.41 7.26 -20.35
CA ASN A 34 -6.33 6.39 -19.84
C ASN A 34 -6.89 5.15 -19.12
N LEU A 35 -8.11 5.20 -18.56
CA LEU A 35 -8.83 4.02 -18.09
C LEU A 35 -9.32 3.16 -19.25
N GLU A 36 -9.87 3.77 -20.31
CA GLU A 36 -10.32 3.08 -21.52
C GLU A 36 -9.16 2.48 -22.33
N SER A 37 -7.96 3.05 -22.24
CA SER A 37 -6.72 2.48 -22.82
C SER A 37 -5.94 1.58 -21.87
N GLY A 38 -6.34 1.50 -20.58
CA GLY A 38 -5.76 0.62 -19.56
C GLY A 38 -6.32 -0.81 -19.58
N GLY A 39 -7.25 -1.11 -20.48
CA GLY A 39 -7.52 -2.48 -20.89
C GLY A 39 -6.28 -3.05 -21.55
N VAL A 40 -5.58 -3.93 -20.84
CA VAL A 40 -4.45 -4.71 -21.35
C VAL A 40 -4.77 -5.12 -22.79
N LYS A 41 -4.07 -4.54 -23.77
CA LYS A 41 -3.98 -5.10 -25.12
C LYS A 41 -3.20 -6.41 -25.01
N GLY A 42 -3.84 -7.41 -24.43
CA GLY A 42 -3.48 -8.79 -24.61
C GLY A 42 -3.83 -9.11 -26.05
N THR A 43 -2.81 -9.25 -26.87
CA THR A 43 -2.93 -9.96 -28.15
C THR A 43 -3.36 -11.39 -27.83
N GLY A 44 -4.66 -11.65 -27.82
CA GLY A 44 -5.26 -12.96 -27.56
C GLY A 44 -6.77 -12.85 -27.59
N GLU A 45 -7.40 -13.53 -28.54
CA GLU A 45 -8.85 -13.56 -28.69
C GLU A 45 -9.52 -13.94 -27.36
N THR A 46 -10.53 -13.17 -26.93
CA THR A 46 -11.33 -13.49 -25.74
C THR A 46 -11.87 -14.92 -25.85
N PRO A 47 -11.57 -15.83 -24.89
CA PRO A 47 -12.06 -17.20 -24.94
C PRO A 47 -13.59 -17.22 -25.05
N LYS A 48 -14.11 -17.98 -26.02
CA LYS A 48 -15.53 -17.97 -26.39
C LYS A 48 -16.44 -18.24 -25.18
N GLY A 49 -17.26 -17.24 -24.83
CA GLY A 49 -18.27 -17.34 -23.76
C GLY A 49 -17.85 -16.72 -22.42
N TYR A 50 -16.60 -16.32 -22.26
CA TYR A 50 -16.15 -15.57 -21.08
C TYR A 50 -16.29 -14.07 -21.30
N TYR A 51 -16.58 -13.33 -20.23
CA TYR A 51 -16.66 -11.87 -20.26
C TYR A 51 -16.05 -11.26 -18.99
N GLN A 52 -15.62 -10.00 -19.07
CA GLN A 52 -15.13 -9.25 -17.91
C GLN A 52 -16.22 -8.32 -17.36
N ASP A 53 -16.30 -8.19 -16.04
CA ASP A 53 -17.11 -7.14 -15.40
C ASP A 53 -16.42 -5.77 -15.46
N VAL A 54 -17.08 -4.74 -14.93
CA VAL A 54 -16.56 -3.36 -14.88
C VAL A 54 -15.26 -3.20 -14.07
N ASN A 55 -14.90 -4.20 -13.27
CA ASN A 55 -13.67 -4.23 -12.48
C ASN A 55 -12.59 -5.09 -13.15
N GLY A 56 -12.82 -5.58 -14.38
CA GLY A 56 -11.90 -6.44 -15.11
C GLY A 56 -11.88 -7.90 -14.63
N LYS A 57 -12.85 -8.33 -13.82
CA LYS A 57 -12.94 -9.70 -13.30
C LYS A 57 -13.62 -10.62 -14.30
N TRP A 58 -13.04 -11.80 -14.53
CA TRP A 58 -13.56 -12.77 -15.50
C TRP A 58 -14.79 -13.54 -14.99
N HIS A 59 -15.77 -13.74 -15.87
CA HIS A 59 -16.98 -14.52 -15.65
C HIS A 59 -17.14 -15.61 -16.71
N ARG A 60 -17.66 -16.76 -16.28
CA ARG A 60 -18.12 -17.88 -17.12
C ARG A 60 -19.47 -17.52 -17.79
N PRO A 61 -19.91 -18.26 -18.82
CA PRO A 61 -21.22 -18.04 -19.47
C PRO A 61 -22.43 -18.13 -18.53
N ASP A 62 -22.31 -18.86 -17.42
CA ASP A 62 -23.35 -19.03 -16.40
C ASP A 62 -23.39 -17.88 -15.36
N GLY A 63 -22.53 -16.88 -15.52
CA GLY A 63 -22.39 -15.74 -14.61
C GLY A 63 -21.46 -15.97 -13.41
N GLY A 64 -20.98 -17.19 -13.20
CA GLY A 64 -20.02 -17.50 -12.13
C GLY A 64 -18.63 -16.91 -12.40
N TYR A 65 -17.83 -16.71 -11.35
CA TYR A 65 -16.47 -16.19 -11.51
C TYR A 65 -15.53 -17.21 -12.15
N ALA A 66 -14.82 -16.80 -13.19
CA ALA A 66 -13.74 -17.56 -13.82
C ALA A 66 -12.37 -17.10 -13.29
N SER A 67 -11.46 -18.06 -13.10
CA SER A 67 -10.06 -17.82 -12.76
C SER A 67 -9.23 -17.46 -13.99
N ASN A 68 -8.06 -16.86 -13.79
CA ASN A 68 -7.13 -16.52 -14.87
C ASN A 68 -6.67 -17.77 -15.64
N LYS A 69 -6.41 -18.88 -14.93
CA LYS A 69 -6.13 -20.18 -15.54
C LYS A 69 -7.24 -20.69 -16.45
N GLU A 70 -8.51 -20.51 -16.06
CA GLU A 70 -9.66 -20.97 -16.87
C GLU A 70 -9.80 -20.21 -18.19
N VAL A 71 -9.40 -18.94 -18.21
CA VAL A 71 -9.39 -18.13 -19.43
C VAL A 71 -8.06 -18.20 -20.19
N GLY A 72 -7.19 -19.16 -19.84
CA GLY A 72 -5.90 -19.36 -20.50
C GLY A 72 -4.89 -18.25 -20.25
N LEU A 73 -5.14 -17.37 -19.28
CA LEU A 73 -4.16 -16.40 -18.81
C LEU A 73 -3.20 -17.08 -17.84
N PRO A 74 -1.91 -16.69 -17.86
CA PRO A 74 -1.00 -17.13 -16.82
C PRO A 74 -1.59 -16.75 -15.46
N GLU A 75 -1.61 -17.70 -14.53
CA GLU A 75 -1.87 -17.36 -13.13
C GLU A 75 -0.83 -16.30 -12.74
N PRO A 76 -1.23 -15.11 -12.29
CA PRO A 76 -0.27 -14.14 -11.85
C PRO A 76 0.49 -14.80 -10.70
N SER A 77 1.80 -15.03 -10.88
CA SER A 77 2.68 -15.34 -9.76
C SER A 77 2.69 -14.07 -8.90
N SER A 78 1.72 -13.92 -8.01
CA SER A 78 1.48 -12.67 -7.29
C SER A 78 2.48 -12.49 -6.14
N ILE A 79 3.74 -12.82 -6.40
CA ILE A 79 4.86 -12.39 -5.57
C ILE A 79 4.95 -10.89 -5.81
N THR A 80 4.59 -10.11 -4.79
CA THR A 80 4.76 -8.67 -4.84
C THR A 80 6.26 -8.35 -4.94
N LYS A 81 6.63 -7.20 -5.51
CA LYS A 81 8.03 -6.74 -5.54
C LYS A 81 8.69 -6.78 -4.15
N ARG A 82 7.93 -6.50 -3.09
CA ARG A 82 8.37 -6.66 -1.69
C ARG A 82 8.85 -8.08 -1.40
N LEU A 83 8.06 -9.09 -1.76
CA LEU A 83 8.42 -10.49 -1.54
C LEU A 83 9.58 -10.95 -2.44
N GLU A 84 9.63 -10.43 -3.67
CA GLU A 84 10.71 -10.68 -4.61
C GLU A 84 12.05 -10.13 -4.08
N TYR A 85 12.03 -8.94 -3.47
CA TYR A 85 13.24 -8.21 -3.09
C TYR A 85 13.65 -8.42 -1.62
N MET A 86 12.69 -8.52 -0.72
CA MET A 86 12.90 -8.49 0.74
C MET A 86 12.30 -9.68 1.48
N GLU A 87 11.80 -10.69 0.76
CA GLU A 87 11.19 -11.90 1.36
C GLU A 87 9.97 -11.60 2.25
N ASN A 88 9.59 -12.54 3.12
CA ASN A 88 8.42 -12.45 3.98
C ASN A 88 8.69 -11.58 5.23
N THR A 89 7.70 -10.80 5.66
CA THR A 89 7.69 -10.23 7.01
C THR A 89 7.76 -11.37 8.04
N PRO A 90 8.60 -11.28 9.09
CA PRO A 90 8.55 -12.23 10.19
C PRO A 90 7.15 -12.26 10.82
N GLY A 91 6.69 -13.44 11.20
CA GLY A 91 5.41 -13.58 11.92
C GLY A 91 5.56 -13.30 13.42
N LYS A 92 4.47 -12.92 14.10
CA LYS A 92 4.46 -12.69 15.56
C LYS A 92 4.92 -13.90 16.40
N GLY A 93 4.72 -15.12 15.92
CA GLY A 93 5.21 -16.34 16.58
C GLY A 93 6.68 -16.69 16.32
N SER A 94 7.37 -15.96 15.43
CA SER A 94 8.79 -16.17 15.12
C SER A 94 9.71 -15.63 16.23
N LYS A 95 11.01 -15.91 16.15
CA LYS A 95 12.00 -15.32 17.07
C LYS A 95 11.89 -13.78 17.11
N THR A 96 11.96 -13.13 15.94
CA THR A 96 11.80 -11.68 15.80
C THR A 96 10.47 -11.18 16.37
N GLY A 97 9.37 -11.90 16.11
CA GLY A 97 8.05 -11.53 16.63
C GLY A 97 7.95 -11.60 18.16
N LYS A 98 8.57 -12.62 18.76
CA LYS A 98 8.65 -12.76 20.22
C LYS A 98 9.48 -11.65 20.87
N GLU A 99 10.61 -11.30 20.26
CA GLU A 99 11.45 -10.17 20.69
C GLU A 99 10.68 -8.84 20.64
N VAL A 100 9.86 -8.62 19.60
CA VAL A 100 8.98 -7.45 19.52
C VAL A 100 7.95 -7.44 20.64
N MET A 101 7.28 -8.57 20.89
CA MET A 101 6.26 -8.67 21.94
C MET A 101 6.87 -8.43 23.32
N GLU A 102 7.98 -9.09 23.63
CA GLU A 102 8.69 -8.92 24.90
C GLU A 102 9.13 -7.45 25.10
N ARG A 103 9.67 -6.81 24.07
CA ARG A 103 10.02 -5.39 24.15
C ARG A 103 8.79 -4.52 24.43
N MET A 104 7.68 -4.71 23.70
CA MET A 104 6.46 -3.92 23.85
C MET A 104 5.76 -4.14 25.20
N GLU A 105 5.86 -5.34 25.78
CA GLU A 105 5.38 -5.65 27.12
C GLU A 105 6.19 -4.90 28.20
N ASN A 106 7.49 -4.73 27.99
CA ASN A 106 8.39 -4.04 28.91
C ASN A 106 8.53 -2.52 28.66
N GLU A 107 7.80 -1.95 27.68
CA GLU A 107 7.75 -0.50 27.46
C GLU A 107 7.06 0.21 28.65
N ILE A 108 7.34 1.51 28.82
CA ILE A 108 6.72 2.34 29.87
C ILE A 108 6.06 3.55 29.19
N PRO A 109 4.71 3.61 29.12
CA PRO A 109 3.75 2.60 29.57
C PRO A 109 3.78 1.33 28.68
N PRO A 110 3.36 0.16 29.21
CA PRO A 110 3.38 -1.08 28.45
C PRO A 110 2.41 -1.00 27.27
N LYS A 111 2.83 -1.53 26.14
CA LYS A 111 2.02 -1.63 24.91
C LYS A 111 1.49 -3.02 24.64
N ILE A 112 1.80 -3.99 25.50
CA ILE A 112 1.16 -5.30 25.57
C ILE A 112 0.69 -5.52 27.00
N ARG A 113 -0.48 -6.13 27.16
CA ARG A 113 -1.02 -6.48 28.48
C ARG A 113 -1.82 -7.76 28.42
N THR A 114 -1.93 -8.42 29.56
CA THR A 114 -2.90 -9.50 29.77
C THR A 114 -4.10 -8.96 30.53
N THR A 115 -5.30 -9.16 29.99
CA THR A 115 -6.55 -8.75 30.64
C THR A 115 -6.87 -9.66 31.84
N ARG A 116 -7.88 -9.29 32.63
CA ARG A 116 -8.34 -10.11 33.76
C ARG A 116 -8.78 -11.52 33.33
N ASP A 117 -9.29 -11.64 32.10
CA ASP A 117 -9.80 -12.90 31.56
C ASP A 117 -8.69 -13.77 30.93
N GLY A 118 -7.44 -13.30 30.97
CA GLY A 118 -6.28 -14.01 30.41
C GLY A 118 -6.00 -13.72 28.94
N GLU A 119 -6.78 -12.84 28.31
CA GLU A 119 -6.58 -12.46 26.91
C GLU A 119 -5.41 -11.47 26.76
N ILE A 120 -4.58 -11.69 25.74
CA ILE A 120 -3.46 -10.79 25.43
C ILE A 120 -3.93 -9.71 24.46
N GLU A 121 -3.71 -8.45 24.83
CA GLU A 121 -3.99 -7.28 24.00
C GLU A 121 -2.71 -6.49 23.74
N PHE A 122 -2.69 -5.78 22.61
CA PHE A 122 -1.64 -4.83 22.26
C PHE A 122 -2.24 -3.45 21.96
N MET A 123 -1.48 -2.39 22.23
CA MET A 123 -1.85 -1.02 21.89
C MET A 123 -1.39 -0.70 20.46
N ALA A 124 -2.35 -0.47 19.58
CA ALA A 124 -2.13 -0.13 18.17
C ALA A 124 -1.75 1.35 17.98
N SER A 125 -1.41 1.73 16.74
CA SER A 125 -0.99 3.08 16.38
C SER A 125 -2.08 4.16 16.58
N ASP A 126 -3.35 3.76 16.67
CA ASP A 126 -4.47 4.65 17.00
C ASP A 126 -4.73 4.80 18.51
N ASN A 127 -3.80 4.31 19.34
CA ASN A 127 -3.84 4.30 20.80
C ASN A 127 -5.01 3.50 21.40
N LYS A 128 -5.54 2.52 20.67
CA LYS A 128 -6.54 1.57 21.20
C LYS A 128 -5.94 0.20 21.42
N TRP A 129 -6.52 -0.51 22.38
CA TRP A 129 -6.19 -1.89 22.69
C TRP A 129 -6.96 -2.83 21.75
N TYR A 130 -6.24 -3.79 21.18
CA TYR A 130 -6.79 -4.83 20.32
C TYR A 130 -6.28 -6.20 20.75
N PRO A 131 -7.07 -7.27 20.55
CA PRO A 131 -6.60 -8.64 20.73
C PRO A 131 -5.38 -8.96 19.87
N ILE A 132 -4.45 -9.75 20.39
CA ILE A 132 -3.16 -10.07 19.73
C ILE A 132 -3.32 -10.80 18.38
N ASP A 133 -4.45 -11.47 18.15
CA ASP A 133 -4.75 -12.16 16.90
C ASP A 133 -4.89 -11.19 15.70
N GLN A 134 -5.38 -9.98 15.97
CA GLN A 134 -5.54 -8.86 15.03
C GLN A 134 -4.24 -8.06 14.80
N ALA A 135 -3.14 -8.43 15.46
CA ALA A 135 -1.85 -7.81 15.25
C ALA A 135 -1.16 -8.34 13.98
N ASP A 136 -0.68 -7.40 13.15
CA ASP A 136 0.34 -7.62 12.14
C ASP A 136 1.68 -7.03 12.61
N MET A 137 2.79 -7.61 12.15
CA MET A 137 4.12 -7.02 12.32
C MET A 137 4.26 -5.85 11.35
N ALA A 138 4.14 -4.62 11.88
CA ALA A 138 4.24 -3.38 11.13
C ALA A 138 5.69 -2.89 11.17
N HIS A 139 6.23 -2.42 10.04
CA HIS A 139 7.56 -1.82 10.05
C HIS A 139 7.49 -0.42 10.66
N LEU A 140 8.51 -0.04 11.43
CA LEU A 140 8.69 1.33 11.92
C LEU A 140 9.12 2.28 10.79
N THR A 141 10.03 1.79 9.94
CA THR A 141 10.37 2.45 8.68
C THR A 141 9.76 1.63 7.56
N ASP A 142 8.97 2.26 6.70
CA ASP A 142 8.30 1.55 5.61
C ASP A 142 9.29 0.78 4.74
N ALA A 143 8.97 -0.49 4.49
CA ALA A 143 9.86 -1.40 3.76
C ALA A 143 10.22 -0.89 2.36
N VAL A 144 9.29 -0.20 1.68
CA VAL A 144 9.55 0.40 0.36
C VAL A 144 10.54 1.56 0.44
N SER A 145 10.42 2.42 1.46
CA SER A 145 11.30 3.57 1.66
C SER A 145 12.71 3.12 2.06
N TRP A 146 12.83 2.13 2.93
CA TRP A 146 14.13 1.53 3.26
C TRP A 146 14.77 0.83 2.06
N TRP A 147 13.97 0.09 1.27
CA TRP A 147 14.46 -0.54 0.05
C TRP A 147 15.00 0.48 -0.95
N ASN A 148 14.22 1.52 -1.23
CA ASN A 148 14.57 2.54 -2.22
C ASN A 148 15.81 3.34 -1.82
N SER A 149 15.98 3.61 -0.53
CA SER A 149 17.13 4.37 0.00
C SER A 149 18.38 3.50 0.23
N THR A 150 18.22 2.25 0.66
CA THR A 150 19.31 1.43 1.22
C THR A 150 19.31 0.02 0.64
N GLY A 151 18.22 -0.74 0.81
CA GLY A 151 18.17 -2.17 0.51
C GLY A 151 18.54 -2.53 -0.93
N ARG A 152 18.12 -1.71 -1.90
CA ARG A 152 18.39 -1.94 -3.33
C ARG A 152 19.87 -1.96 -3.70
N TYR A 153 20.74 -1.37 -2.88
CA TYR A 153 22.19 -1.35 -3.12
C TYR A 153 22.91 -2.59 -2.58
N TYR A 154 22.26 -3.38 -1.73
CA TYR A 154 22.76 -4.69 -1.32
C TYR A 154 22.34 -5.79 -2.31
N GLY A 155 21.18 -5.63 -2.94
CA GLY A 155 20.63 -6.58 -3.91
C GLY A 155 19.45 -7.36 -3.33
N ALA A 156 18.60 -7.88 -4.21
CA ALA A 156 17.40 -8.63 -3.82
C ALA A 156 17.79 -9.88 -3.02
N LYS A 157 17.16 -10.07 -1.85
CA LYS A 157 17.37 -11.20 -0.94
C LYS A 157 18.82 -11.41 -0.50
N SER A 158 19.62 -10.34 -0.53
CA SER A 158 20.97 -10.33 0.04
C SER A 158 20.94 -10.61 1.55
N PRO A 159 22.04 -11.12 2.13
CA PRO A 159 22.16 -11.31 3.58
C PRO A 159 21.81 -10.06 4.39
N GLU A 160 22.21 -8.88 3.91
CA GLU A 160 21.97 -7.59 4.56
C GLU A 160 20.48 -7.21 4.56
N VAL A 161 19.78 -7.47 3.46
CA VAL A 161 18.32 -7.28 3.39
C VAL A 161 17.62 -8.24 4.34
N ARG A 162 18.09 -9.49 4.42
CA ARG A 162 17.53 -10.49 5.33
C ARG A 162 17.78 -10.16 6.79
N GLU A 163 18.96 -9.63 7.13
CA GLU A 163 19.29 -9.16 8.47
C GLU A 163 18.37 -8.01 8.89
N TRP A 164 18.18 -7.00 8.04
CA TRP A 164 17.24 -5.91 8.29
C TRP A 164 15.80 -6.42 8.51
N MET A 165 15.38 -7.37 7.68
CA MET A 165 14.05 -7.99 7.77
C MET A 165 13.83 -8.80 9.05
N LEU A 166 14.87 -9.33 9.67
CA LEU A 166 14.82 -10.14 10.89
C LEU A 166 15.13 -9.37 12.17
N ASP A 167 15.60 -8.13 12.07
CA ASP A 167 15.84 -7.27 13.23
C ASP A 167 14.52 -6.78 13.83
N SER A 168 14.25 -7.19 15.07
CA SER A 168 13.04 -6.83 15.83
C SER A 168 12.91 -5.33 16.05
N ASN A 169 14.02 -4.58 16.01
CA ASN A 169 14.01 -3.14 16.18
C ASN A 169 13.31 -2.42 15.04
N ASN A 170 13.15 -3.06 13.88
CA ASN A 170 12.45 -2.49 12.72
C ASN A 170 10.93 -2.65 12.77
N TYR A 171 10.37 -3.26 13.83
CA TYR A 171 8.96 -3.61 13.87
C TYR A 171 8.25 -3.13 15.13
N VAL A 172 6.93 -2.99 15.05
CA VAL A 172 5.98 -2.97 16.18
C VAL A 172 4.76 -3.79 15.81
N LEU A 173 3.93 -4.15 16.79
CA LEU A 173 2.60 -4.68 16.50
C LEU A 173 1.65 -3.53 16.18
N ASP A 174 0.95 -3.63 15.06
CA ASP A 174 -0.14 -2.72 14.73
C ASP A 174 -1.36 -3.50 14.24
N HIS A 175 -2.54 -2.89 14.33
CA HIS A 175 -3.76 -3.50 13.85
C HIS A 175 -3.69 -3.68 12.33
N TYR A 176 -4.00 -4.88 11.83
CA TYR A 176 -3.84 -5.25 10.42
C TYR A 176 -4.44 -4.24 9.43
N ARG A 177 -5.58 -3.61 9.76
CA ARG A 177 -6.20 -2.57 8.90
C ARG A 177 -5.38 -1.28 8.86
N LEU A 178 -4.86 -0.86 10.00
CA LEU A 178 -4.08 0.38 10.12
C LEU A 178 -2.76 0.22 9.37
N ASN A 179 -2.04 -0.86 9.65
CA ASN A 179 -0.79 -1.23 8.98
C ASN A 179 -0.92 -1.24 7.45
N ARG A 180 -1.93 -1.97 6.93
CA ARG A 180 -2.16 -2.05 5.48
C ARG A 180 -2.54 -0.69 4.86
N SER A 181 -3.27 0.14 5.59
CA SER A 181 -3.64 1.48 5.13
C SER A 181 -2.48 2.47 5.13
N ALA A 182 -1.54 2.33 6.07
CA ALA A 182 -0.36 3.19 6.17
C ALA A 182 0.54 3.03 4.93
N GLY A 183 0.84 1.79 4.57
CA GLY A 183 1.63 1.51 3.36
C GLY A 183 1.00 2.05 2.07
N ALA A 184 -0.33 2.00 1.96
CA ALA A 184 -1.05 2.53 0.79
C ALA A 184 -0.95 4.07 0.65
N LYS A 185 -0.68 4.80 1.74
CA LYS A 185 -0.59 6.28 1.73
C LYS A 185 0.75 6.82 1.25
N LEU A 186 1.80 5.99 1.22
CA LEU A 186 3.17 6.44 0.93
C LEU A 186 3.37 6.86 -0.53
N ASN A 187 2.48 6.45 -1.45
CA ASN A 187 2.62 6.70 -2.89
C ASN A 187 4.00 6.33 -3.46
N GLU A 188 4.71 5.40 -2.82
CA GLU A 188 6.02 4.90 -3.25
C GLU A 188 5.88 3.55 -3.94
N THR A 189 6.81 3.27 -4.85
CA THR A 189 6.92 1.95 -5.50
C THR A 189 8.35 1.44 -5.36
N TYR A 190 8.51 0.12 -5.31
CA TYR A 190 9.82 -0.52 -5.22
C TYR A 190 10.61 -0.30 -6.53
N LEU A 191 11.75 0.37 -6.41
CA LEU A 191 12.74 0.50 -7.48
C LEU A 191 13.46 -0.83 -7.72
N SER A 192 14.02 -1.03 -8.91
CA SER A 192 14.79 -2.24 -9.23
C SER A 192 16.08 -2.33 -8.39
N PRO A 193 16.56 -3.55 -8.07
CA PRO A 193 17.87 -3.77 -7.46
C PRO A 193 18.99 -3.11 -8.28
N ASN A 194 20.04 -2.67 -7.59
CA ASN A 194 21.20 -2.03 -8.21
C ASN A 194 22.42 -2.98 -8.32
N LYS A 195 22.23 -4.25 -7.93
CA LYS A 195 23.20 -5.34 -7.98
C LYS A 195 22.49 -6.60 -8.43
#